data_AF-A0A323V3Y3-F1
#
_entry.id   AF-A0A323V3Y3-F1
#
_cell.length_a   1.000
_cell.length_b   1.000
_cell.length_c   1.000
_cell.angle_alpha   90.00
_cell.angle_beta   90.00
_cell.angle_gamma   90.00
#
_symmetry.space_group_name_H-M   'P 1'
#
loop_
_entity.id
_entity.type
_entity.pdbx_description
1 polymer ?
#
loop_
_entity_poly.entity_id
_entity_poly.type
_entity_poly.pdbx_seq_one_letter_code
_entity_poly.pdbx_strand_id
1 'polypeptide(L)'
;LIGDVISTYFSLLALEQQQAAATAMLSSQEETLTIEQYRYERGASNALNLRRAEAAVASAQAALPDLRAAVRTTRSALAVLVGYSPEEMLSNIEFATSDFSAVSTPNEFPAVTPSELLQRRPDIRAAEANLQMASAQLGVAVAQRFPSLNLSG
;
A
#
# COMPACT_ATOMS: atom_id res chain seq x y z
N LEU A 1 10.88 -4.85 -2.81
CA LEU A 1 11.12 -3.61 -2.05
C LEU A 1 10.66 -2.36 -2.79
N ILE A 2 11.32 -1.88 -3.86
CA ILE A 2 10.91 -0.64 -4.55
C ILE A 2 9.45 -0.71 -5.04
N GLY A 3 9.06 -1.80 -5.69
CA GLY A 3 7.67 -2.01 -6.12
C GLY A 3 6.67 -2.04 -4.96
N ASP A 4 7.05 -2.67 -3.84
CA ASP A 4 6.20 -2.77 -2.65
C ASP A 4 6.02 -1.40 -1.97
N VAL A 5 7.10 -0.60 -1.89
CA VAL A 5 7.06 0.78 -1.38
C VAL A 5 6.08 1.61 -2.22
N ILE A 6 6.21 1.55 -3.55
CA ILE A 6 5.35 2.31 -4.47
C ILE A 6 3.89 1.87 -4.33
N SER A 7 3.62 0.56 -4.36
CA SER A 7 2.24 0.04 -4.24
C SER A 7 1.61 0.41 -2.88
N THR A 8 2.39 0.32 -1.80
CA THR A 8 1.91 0.65 -0.46
C THR A 8 1.65 2.15 -0.31
N TYR A 9 2.51 2.98 -0.90
CA TYR A 9 2.34 4.44 -0.92
C TYR A 9 1.04 4.85 -1.64
N PHE A 10 0.80 4.33 -2.84
CA PHE A 10 -0.44 4.61 -3.57
C PHE A 10 -1.69 4.08 -2.86
N SER A 11 -1.57 2.93 -2.17
CA SER A 11 -2.66 2.38 -1.36
C SER A 11 -2.98 3.29 -0.17
N LEU A 12 -1.96 3.82 0.51
CA LEU A 12 -2.13 4.79 1.59
C LEU A 12 -2.85 6.05 1.09
N LEU A 13 -2.40 6.60 -0.04
CA LEU A 13 -3.00 7.79 -0.61
C LEU A 13 -4.48 7.58 -0.99
N ALA A 14 -4.81 6.43 -1.59
CA ALA A 14 -6.19 6.07 -1.89
C ALA A 14 -7.07 6.00 -0.64
N LEU A 15 -6.56 5.38 0.43
CA LEU A 15 -7.29 5.24 1.69
C LEU A 15 -7.49 6.59 2.40
N GLU A 16 -6.49 7.47 2.38
CA GLU A 16 -6.61 8.83 2.93
C GLU A 16 -7.66 9.65 2.18
N GLN A 17 -7.72 9.54 0.85
CA GLN A 17 -8.76 10.19 0.05
C GLN A 17 -10.15 9.62 0.32
N GLN A 18 -10.28 8.29 0.48
CA GLN A 18 -11.54 7.65 0.86
C GLN A 18 -12.00 8.10 2.25
N GLN A 19 -11.07 8.20 3.22
CA GLN A 19 -11.38 8.72 4.56
C GLN A 19 -11.84 10.18 4.51
N ALA A 20 -11.17 11.02 3.70
CA ALA A 20 -11.57 12.42 3.52
C ALA A 20 -12.98 12.53 2.92
N ALA A 21 -13.27 11.75 1.87
CA ALA A 21 -14.59 11.71 1.24
C ALA A 21 -15.68 11.20 2.21
N ALA A 22 -15.41 10.15 2.98
CA ALA A 22 -16.33 9.64 4.00
C ALA A 22 -16.59 10.65 5.12
N THR A 23 -15.57 11.42 5.51
CA THR A 23 -15.70 12.49 6.50
C THR A 23 -16.57 13.64 5.97
N ALA A 24 -16.37 14.04 4.71
CA ALA A 24 -17.21 15.05 4.06
C ALA A 24 -18.66 14.57 3.92
N MET A 25 -18.87 13.29 3.59
CA MET A 25 -20.20 12.69 3.54
C MET A 25 -20.88 12.73 4.90
N LEU A 26 -20.19 12.37 5.99
CA LEU A 26 -20.73 12.47 7.35
C LEU A 26 -21.16 13.92 7.65
N SER A 27 -20.31 14.91 7.38
CA SER A 27 -20.63 16.33 7.59
C SER A 27 -21.89 16.76 6.83
N SER A 28 -22.07 16.30 5.59
CA SER A 28 -23.26 16.61 4.78
C SER A 28 -24.54 15.97 5.35
N GLN A 29 -24.42 14.75 5.89
CA GLN A 29 -25.56 14.08 6.54
C GLN A 29 -25.92 14.73 7.87
N GLU A 30 -24.95 15.22 8.64
CA GLU A 30 -25.17 15.97 9.88
C GLU A 30 -25.89 17.30 9.61
N GLU A 31 -25.53 18.01 8.54
CA GLU A 31 -26.24 19.22 8.09
C GLU A 31 -27.68 18.89 7.69
N THR A 32 -27.88 17.80 6.94
CA THR A 32 -29.22 17.32 6.54
C THR A 32 -30.08 16.97 7.75
N LEU A 33 -29.50 16.28 8.75
CA LEU A 33 -30.17 15.97 10.01
C LEU A 33 -30.59 17.23 10.74
N THR A 34 -29.70 18.23 10.82
CA THR A 34 -29.98 19.52 11.45
C THR A 34 -31.18 20.23 10.78
N ILE A 35 -31.22 20.23 9.44
CA ILE A 35 -32.35 20.79 8.68
C ILE A 35 -33.65 20.04 8.97
N GLU A 36 -33.64 18.71 8.97
CA GLU A 36 -34.85 17.92 9.23
C GLU A 36 -35.33 18.03 10.68
N GLN A 37 -34.42 18.18 11.65
CA GLN A 37 -34.77 18.50 13.04
C GLN A 37 -35.55 19.82 13.12
N TYR A 38 -35.04 20.89 12.50
CA TYR A 38 -35.73 22.19 12.47
C TYR A 38 -37.11 22.12 11.81
N ARG A 39 -37.25 21.34 10.73
CA ARG A 39 -38.54 21.18 10.03
C ARG A 39 -39.53 20.39 10.88
N TYR A 40 -39.07 19.34 11.55
CA TYR A 40 -39.89 18.54 12.45
C TYR A 40 -40.41 19.36 13.64
N GLU A 41 -39.53 20.11 14.31
CA GLU A 41 -39.89 20.97 15.44
C GLU A 41 -40.93 22.04 15.09
N ARG A 42 -40.91 22.52 13.83
CA ARG A 42 -41.87 23.51 13.32
C ARG A 42 -43.12 22.88 12.69
N GLY A 43 -43.27 21.57 12.76
CA GLY A 43 -44.41 20.83 12.18
C GLY A 43 -44.42 20.76 10.64
N ALA A 44 -43.31 21.11 9.99
CA ALA A 44 -43.13 21.10 8.54
C ALA A 44 -42.56 19.78 8.00
N SER A 45 -42.21 18.83 8.88
CA SER A 45 -41.77 17.46 8.54
C SER A 45 -42.38 16.46 9.54
N ASN A 46 -42.17 15.16 9.31
CA ASN A 46 -42.69 14.08 10.15
C ASN A 46 -41.56 13.28 10.82
N ALA A 47 -41.92 12.50 11.85
CA ALA A 47 -40.94 11.73 12.61
C ALA A 47 -40.19 10.69 11.75
N LEU A 48 -40.83 10.15 10.70
CA LEU A 48 -40.18 9.20 9.79
C LEU A 48 -38.98 9.84 9.06
N ASN A 49 -39.11 11.07 8.58
CA ASN A 49 -38.02 11.78 7.92
C ASN A 49 -36.86 12.06 8.89
N LEU A 50 -37.17 12.49 10.12
CA LEU A 50 -36.16 12.67 11.17
C LEU A 50 -35.39 11.37 11.44
N ARG A 51 -36.10 10.26 11.65
CA ARG A 51 -35.47 8.95 11.87
C ARG A 51 -34.62 8.47 10.69
N ARG A 52 -35.03 8.78 9.46
CA ARG A 52 -34.24 8.48 8.25
C ARG A 52 -32.93 9.28 8.22
N ALA A 53 -32.97 10.57 8.57
CA ALA A 53 -31.77 11.40 8.65
C ALA A 53 -30.83 10.93 9.76
N GLU A 54 -31.35 10.57 10.94
CA GLU A 54 -30.56 9.98 12.03
C GLU A 54 -29.87 8.68 11.60
N ALA A 55 -30.62 7.78 10.93
CA ALA A 55 -30.07 6.53 10.42
C ALA A 55 -28.99 6.77 9.35
N ALA A 56 -29.14 7.80 8.52
CA ALA A 56 -28.17 8.16 7.49
C ALA A 56 -26.84 8.66 8.09
N VAL A 57 -26.90 9.49 9.15
CA VAL A 57 -25.72 9.91 9.91
C VAL A 57 -25.04 8.71 10.56
N ALA A 58 -25.81 7.84 11.24
CA ALA A 58 -25.26 6.65 11.88
C ALA A 58 -24.57 5.72 10.87
N SER A 59 -25.17 5.53 9.68
CA SER A 59 -24.58 4.74 8.60
C SER A 59 -23.29 5.35 8.06
N ALA A 60 -23.24 6.67 7.88
CA ALA A 60 -22.04 7.37 7.43
C ALA A 60 -20.92 7.29 8.48
N GLN A 61 -21.26 7.45 9.76
CA GLN A 61 -20.33 7.36 10.87
C GLN A 61 -19.75 5.95 11.03
N ALA A 62 -20.55 4.90 10.79
CA ALA A 62 -20.12 3.51 10.88
C ALA A 62 -19.02 3.13 9.88
N ALA A 63 -18.90 3.84 8.74
CA ALA A 63 -17.87 3.57 7.74
C ALA A 63 -16.48 4.13 8.10
N LEU A 64 -16.40 5.13 8.98
CA LEU A 64 -15.15 5.81 9.31
C LEU A 64 -14.14 4.98 10.13
N PRO A 65 -14.52 4.18 11.13
CA PRO A 65 -13.57 3.39 11.93
C PRO A 65 -12.71 2.46 11.09
N ASP A 66 -13.32 1.75 10.14
CA ASP A 66 -12.62 0.80 9.27
C ASP A 66 -11.63 1.51 8.35
N LEU A 67 -12.03 2.64 7.75
CA LEU A 67 -11.14 3.48 6.94
C LEU A 67 -9.96 4.00 7.76
N ARG A 68 -10.20 4.51 8.97
CA ARG A 68 -9.13 4.98 9.87
C ARG A 68 -8.17 3.86 10.24
N ALA A 69 -8.68 2.65 10.49
CA ALA A 69 -7.84 1.49 10.78
C ALA A 69 -6.99 1.07 9.58
N ALA A 70 -7.57 1.09 8.38
CA ALA A 70 -6.87 0.78 7.13
C ALA A 70 -5.77 1.81 6.83
N VAL A 71 -6.04 3.11 7.02
CA VAL A 71 -5.04 4.18 6.88
C VAL A 71 -3.88 3.96 7.86
N ARG A 72 -4.17 3.74 9.16
CA ARG A 72 -3.11 3.49 10.16
C ARG A 72 -2.26 2.27 9.81
N THR A 73 -2.90 1.16 9.44
CA THR A 73 -2.20 -0.09 9.12
C THR A 73 -1.30 0.06 7.91
N THR A 74 -1.81 0.68 6.84
CA THR A 74 -1.05 0.90 5.60
C THR A 74 0.09 1.89 5.81
N ARG A 75 -0.13 2.92 6.63
CA ARG A 75 0.91 3.86 7.04
C ARG A 75 2.04 3.18 7.80
N SER A 76 1.71 2.31 8.77
CA SER A 76 2.71 1.53 9.50
C SER A 76 3.47 0.57 8.57
N ALA A 77 2.78 -0.07 7.61
CA ALA A 77 3.44 -0.93 6.62
C ALA A 77 4.43 -0.13 5.76
N LEU A 78 4.05 1.06 5.30
CA LEU A 78 4.95 1.94 4.54
C LEU A 78 6.17 2.34 5.36
N ALA A 79 5.98 2.72 6.62
CA ALA A 79 7.06 3.09 7.54
C ALA A 79 8.11 1.99 7.68
N VAL A 80 7.68 0.73 7.80
CA VAL A 80 8.59 -0.43 7.84
C VAL A 80 9.36 -0.58 6.53
N LEU A 81 8.70 -0.41 5.38
CA LEU A 81 9.34 -0.54 4.07
C LEU A 81 10.37 0.56 3.79
N VAL A 82 10.16 1.77 4.32
CA VAL A 82 11.11 2.90 4.19
C VAL A 82 12.16 2.96 5.30
N GLY A 83 12.11 2.02 6.26
CA GLY A 83 13.16 1.82 7.27
C GLY A 83 13.02 2.64 8.55
N TYR A 84 11.82 3.11 8.89
CA TYR A 84 11.58 3.77 10.18
C TYR A 84 11.77 2.78 11.34
N SER A 85 12.40 3.22 12.40
CA SER A 85 12.56 2.47 13.64
C SER A 85 11.25 2.40 14.44
N PRO A 86 11.09 1.42 15.36
CA PRO A 86 9.91 1.36 16.23
C PRO A 86 9.71 2.62 17.06
N GLU A 87 10.80 3.31 17.46
CA GLU A 87 10.73 4.57 18.20
C GLU A 87 10.16 5.70 17.34
N GLU A 88 10.61 5.83 16.09
CA GLU A 88 10.08 6.81 15.14
C GLU A 88 8.63 6.50 14.73
N MET A 89 8.21 5.23 14.79
CA MET A 89 6.82 4.83 14.56
C MET A 89 5.88 5.19 15.72
N LEU A 90 6.40 5.40 16.94
CA LEU A 90 5.62 5.86 18.08
C LEU A 90 5.35 7.38 18.02
N SER A 91 6.25 8.15 17.40
CA SER A 91 5.92 9.51 16.97
C SER A 91 4.99 9.43 15.76
N ASN A 92 3.86 10.13 15.79
CA ASN A 92 2.90 10.14 14.68
C ASN A 92 3.61 10.40 13.33
N ILE A 93 3.83 9.35 12.54
CA ILE A 93 4.48 9.47 11.23
C ILE A 93 3.49 10.20 10.31
N GLU A 94 3.93 11.34 9.79
CA GLU A 94 3.26 12.03 8.70
C GLU A 94 4.12 11.90 7.45
N PHE A 95 3.66 11.08 6.51
CA PHE A 95 4.14 11.18 5.15
C PHE A 95 3.53 12.45 4.55
N ALA A 96 4.28 13.20 3.75
CA ALA A 96 3.75 14.34 3.04
C ALA A 96 2.55 13.88 2.18
N THR A 97 1.34 14.20 2.62
CA THR A 97 0.11 13.88 1.90
C THR A 97 0.11 14.70 0.62
N SER A 98 0.41 14.06 -0.51
CA SER A 98 0.32 14.69 -1.82
C SER A 98 -0.93 14.16 -2.50
N ASP A 99 -1.84 15.05 -2.88
CA ASP A 99 -3.02 14.74 -3.68
C ASP A 99 -2.63 13.89 -4.90
N PHE A 100 -3.50 12.98 -5.34
CA PHE A 100 -3.32 12.24 -6.61
C PHE A 100 -3.03 13.19 -7.78
N SER A 101 -3.55 14.42 -7.73
CA SER A 101 -3.27 15.46 -8.73
C SER A 101 -1.78 15.84 -8.84
N ALA A 102 -0.98 15.60 -7.81
CA ALA A 102 0.46 15.84 -7.82
C ALA A 102 1.27 14.70 -8.46
N VAL A 103 0.64 13.56 -8.75
CA VAL A 103 1.31 12.39 -9.34
C VAL A 103 1.30 12.50 -10.85
N SER A 104 2.47 12.74 -11.44
CA SER A 104 2.65 12.71 -12.90
C SER A 104 2.92 11.29 -13.38
N THR A 105 2.10 10.78 -14.32
CA THR A 105 2.38 9.53 -15.02
C THR A 105 3.30 9.80 -16.21
N PRO A 106 4.32 8.96 -16.46
CA PRO A 106 5.13 9.08 -17.67
C PRO A 106 4.25 8.93 -18.91
N ASN A 107 4.41 9.83 -19.88
CA ASN A 107 3.67 9.76 -21.16
C ASN A 107 4.10 8.56 -22.02
N GLU A 108 5.30 8.03 -21.78
CA GLU A 108 5.87 6.92 -22.56
C GLU A 108 6.58 5.93 -21.63
N PHE A 109 6.35 4.65 -21.88
CA PHE A 109 7.15 3.57 -21.30
C PHE A 109 8.24 3.16 -22.30
N PRO A 110 9.46 2.82 -21.85
CA PRO A 110 10.51 2.39 -22.76
C PRO A 110 10.04 1.15 -23.54
N ALA A 111 10.15 1.19 -24.87
CA ALA A 111 9.87 0.05 -25.73
C ALA A 111 11.02 -0.97 -25.63
N VAL A 112 11.01 -1.79 -24.57
CA VAL A 112 11.99 -2.85 -24.34
C VAL A 112 11.47 -4.16 -24.91
N THR A 113 12.32 -4.91 -25.60
CA THR A 113 11.95 -6.23 -26.13
C THR A 113 11.81 -7.22 -24.96
N PRO A 114 10.79 -8.11 -24.92
CA PRO A 114 10.56 -9.00 -23.77
C PRO A 114 11.76 -9.88 -23.36
N SER A 115 12.61 -10.26 -24.32
CA SER A 115 13.84 -11.04 -24.08
C SER A 115 14.88 -10.28 -23.26
N GLU A 116 15.02 -8.97 -23.46
CA GLU A 116 15.95 -8.12 -22.69
C GLU A 116 15.48 -7.94 -21.24
N LEU A 117 14.17 -8.01 -20.98
CA LEU A 117 13.61 -7.97 -19.62
C LEU A 117 13.99 -9.22 -18.81
N LEU A 118 14.01 -10.40 -19.43
CA LEU A 118 14.45 -11.63 -18.76
C LEU A 118 15.91 -11.55 -18.31
N GLN A 119 16.77 -10.89 -19.08
CA GLN A 119 18.17 -10.68 -18.70
C GLN A 119 18.32 -9.68 -17.55
N ARG A 120 17.37 -8.78 -17.32
CA ARG A 120 17.40 -7.79 -16.23
C ARG A 120 16.82 -8.32 -14.92
N ARG A 121 16.18 -9.49 -14.95
CA ARG A 121 15.54 -10.12 -13.81
C ARG A 121 16.58 -10.74 -12.85
N PRO A 122 16.74 -10.20 -11.63
CA PRO A 122 17.75 -10.67 -10.69
C PRO A 122 17.48 -12.10 -10.19
N ASP A 123 16.22 -12.50 -10.14
CA ASP A 123 15.78 -13.85 -9.77
C ASP A 123 16.23 -14.90 -10.81
N ILE A 124 16.16 -14.57 -12.10
CA ILE A 124 16.65 -15.45 -13.18
C ILE A 124 18.18 -15.56 -13.13
N ARG A 125 18.89 -14.44 -12.94
CA ARG A 125 20.35 -14.46 -12.79
C ARG A 125 20.80 -15.28 -11.57
N ALA A 126 20.08 -15.20 -10.47
CA ALA A 126 20.35 -16.01 -9.28
C ALA A 126 20.16 -17.51 -9.57
N ALA A 127 19.08 -17.88 -10.27
CA ALA A 127 18.85 -19.26 -10.67
C ALA A 127 19.96 -19.79 -11.61
N GLU A 128 20.42 -18.97 -12.55
CA GLU A 128 21.54 -19.30 -13.44
C GLU A 128 22.85 -19.49 -12.66
N ALA A 129 23.17 -18.58 -11.75
CA ALA A 129 24.36 -18.70 -10.90
C ALA A 129 24.32 -19.96 -10.01
N ASN A 130 23.14 -20.33 -9.49
CA ASN A 130 22.95 -21.58 -8.73
C ASN A 130 23.19 -22.82 -9.60
N LEU A 131 22.73 -22.81 -10.85
CA LEU A 131 22.99 -23.89 -11.80
C LEU A 131 24.47 -24.02 -12.12
N GLN A 132 25.16 -22.90 -12.33
CA GLN A 132 26.61 -22.87 -12.57
C GLN A 132 27.39 -23.41 -11.36
N MET A 133 27.00 -23.01 -10.14
CA MET A 133 27.58 -23.52 -8.90
C MET A 133 27.43 -25.04 -8.78
N ALA A 134 26.21 -25.56 -8.99
CA ALA A 134 25.95 -26.99 -8.91
C ALA A 134 26.76 -27.78 -9.95
N SER A 135 26.91 -27.23 -11.15
CA SER A 135 27.73 -27.82 -12.22
C SER A 135 29.22 -27.85 -11.85
N ALA A 136 29.73 -26.77 -11.24
CA ALA A 136 31.11 -26.71 -10.76
C ALA A 136 31.38 -27.71 -9.62
N GLN A 137 30.43 -27.85 -8.69
CA GLN A 137 30.52 -28.83 -7.60
C GLN A 137 30.56 -30.27 -8.12
N LEU A 138 29.79 -30.59 -9.17
CA LEU A 138 29.89 -31.88 -9.84
C LEU A 138 31.29 -32.10 -10.43
N GLY A 139 31.87 -31.07 -11.08
CA GLY A 139 33.23 -31.13 -11.60
C GLY A 139 34.28 -31.41 -10.52
N VAL A 140 34.16 -30.75 -9.37
CA VAL A 140 35.02 -31.00 -8.19
C VAL A 140 34.85 -32.43 -7.69
N ALA A 141 33.61 -32.92 -7.55
CA ALA A 141 33.34 -34.29 -7.09
C ALA A 141 33.87 -35.35 -8.08
N VAL A 142 33.83 -35.08 -9.39
CA VAL A 142 34.44 -35.94 -10.41
C VAL A 142 35.96 -35.89 -10.31
N ALA A 143 36.56 -34.71 -10.12
CA ALA A 143 38.01 -34.55 -9.98
C ALA A 143 38.59 -35.30 -8.77
N GLN A 144 37.83 -35.38 -7.67
CA GLN A 144 38.19 -36.17 -6.47
C GLN A 144 38.33 -37.69 -6.73
N ARG A 145 37.86 -38.20 -7.89
CA ARG A 145 38.09 -39.60 -8.30
C ARG A 145 39.49 -39.83 -8.86
N PHE A 146 40.25 -38.78 -9.18
CA PHE A 146 41.60 -38.86 -9.73
C PHE A 146 42.66 -38.58 -8.65
N PRO A 147 43.91 -39.06 -8.82
CA PRO A 147 45.00 -38.77 -7.90
C PRO A 147 45.33 -37.26 -7.85
N SER A 148 45.57 -36.73 -6.65
CA SER A 148 46.06 -35.36 -6.46
C SER A 148 47.58 -35.30 -6.51
N LEU A 149 48.14 -34.33 -7.24
CA LEU A 149 49.58 -34.13 -7.36
C LEU A 149 49.95 -32.78 -6.72
N ASN A 150 50.80 -32.79 -5.69
CA ASN A 150 51.32 -31.59 -5.04
C ASN A 150 52.83 -31.51 -5.28
N LEU A 151 53.29 -30.43 -5.91
CA LEU A 151 54.70 -30.26 -6.32
C LEU A 151 55.53 -29.41 -5.34
N SER A 152 55.11 -29.30 -4.07
CA SER A 152 55.91 -28.63 -3.04
C SER A 152 56.81 -29.66 -2.34
N GLY A 153 58.03 -29.80 -2.83
CA GLY A 153 59.12 -30.59 -2.28
C GLY A 153 60.45 -29.93 -2.63
#